data_AF-A0AA92I1D8-F1
#
_entry.id   AF-A0AA92I1D8-F1
#
_cell.length_a   1.000
_cell.length_b   1.000
_cell.length_c   1.000
_cell.angle_alpha   90.00
_cell.angle_beta   90.00
_cell.angle_gamma   90.00
#
_symmetry.space_group_name_H-M   'P 1'
#
loop_
_entity.id
_entity.type
_entity.pdbx_description
1 polymer ?
#
loop_
_entity_poly.entity_id
_entity_poly.type
_entity_poly.pdbx_seq_one_letter_code
_entity_poly.pdbx_strand_id
1 'polypeptide(L)'
;MAINDVTLTASMRTNLLQLQSVNDKIGVKQNILSTGNKINSALDGPTSFFAAKSLNQRAGDLSSLKDAMGQSISTIKAADKGVTAIESMIEQARGLTTAAYSALGTDAGSVATR
;
A
#
# COMPACT_ATOMS: atom_id res chain seq x y z
N MET A 1 19.96 5.68 -66.30
CA MET A 1 18.93 5.66 -65.25
C MET A 1 19.06 6.93 -64.43
N ALA A 2 18.35 7.99 -64.84
CA ALA A 2 18.22 9.17 -64.01
C ALA A 2 17.28 8.81 -62.86
N ILE A 3 17.84 8.68 -61.65
CA ILE A 3 17.05 8.86 -60.44
C ILE A 3 16.58 10.31 -60.53
N ASN A 4 15.29 10.50 -60.79
CA ASN A 4 14.65 11.79 -60.63
C ASN A 4 14.88 12.19 -59.18
N ASP A 5 15.92 12.99 -58.92
CA ASP A 5 16.01 13.81 -57.73
C ASP A 5 14.70 14.57 -57.68
N VAL A 6 13.80 14.14 -56.79
CA VAL A 6 12.57 14.87 -56.53
C VAL A 6 13.03 16.17 -55.89
N THR A 7 13.30 17.17 -56.72
CA THR A 7 13.66 18.51 -56.29
C THR A 7 12.43 19.10 -55.64
N LEU A 8 12.27 18.82 -54.34
CA LEU A 8 11.21 19.38 -53.54
C LEU A 8 11.39 20.90 -53.57
N THR A 9 10.46 21.60 -54.22
CA THR A 9 10.38 23.05 -54.16
C THR A 9 10.34 23.49 -52.70
N ALA A 10 10.85 24.68 -52.38
CA ALA A 10 10.94 25.15 -51.00
C ALA A 10 9.59 25.01 -50.25
N SER A 11 8.47 25.28 -50.93
CA SER A 11 7.12 25.12 -50.40
C SER A 11 6.73 23.66 -50.11
N MET A 12 7.13 22.69 -50.95
CA MET A 12 6.86 21.27 -50.70
C MET A 12 7.67 20.73 -49.52
N ARG A 13 8.91 21.20 -49.30
CA ARG A 13 9.69 20.84 -48.09
C ARG A 13 9.04 21.39 -46.82
N THR A 14 8.59 22.64 -46.84
CA THR A 14 7.88 23.24 -45.69
C THR A 14 6.62 22.45 -45.36
N ASN A 15 5.82 22.08 -46.36
CA ASN A 15 4.63 21.25 -46.15
C ASN A 15 4.99 19.86 -45.61
N LEU A 16 6.05 19.24 -46.12
CA LEU A 16 6.51 17.93 -45.62
C LEU A 16 7.00 18.00 -44.17
N LEU A 17 7.76 19.05 -43.80
CA LEU A 17 8.20 19.28 -42.41
C LEU A 17 7.00 19.51 -41.47
N GLN A 18 5.97 20.22 -41.94
CA GLN A 18 4.73 20.38 -41.18
C GLN A 18 4.01 19.05 -40.99
N LEU A 19 3.89 18.23 -42.03
CA LEU A 19 3.28 16.89 -41.95
C LEU A 19 4.07 15.96 -41.02
N GLN A 20 5.40 16.01 -41.05
CA GLN A 20 6.25 15.27 -40.11
C GLN A 20 5.99 15.73 -38.67
N SER A 21 5.97 17.04 -38.42
CA SER A 21 5.65 17.58 -37.09
C SER A 21 4.25 17.20 -36.59
N VAL A 22 3.25 17.16 -37.49
CA VAL A 22 1.89 16.71 -37.16
C VAL A 22 1.89 15.22 -36.83
N ASN A 23 2.61 14.39 -37.58
CA ASN A 23 2.71 12.96 -37.33
C ASN A 23 3.35 12.67 -35.96
N ASP A 24 4.41 13.38 -35.59
CA ASP A 24 5.03 13.27 -34.26
C ASP A 24 4.06 13.66 -33.13
N LYS A 25 3.31 14.76 -33.32
CA LYS A 25 2.28 15.19 -32.37
C LYS A 25 1.16 14.16 -32.23
N ILE A 26 0.76 13.52 -33.33
CA ILE A 26 -0.22 12.43 -33.30
C ILE A 26 0.33 11.27 -32.47
N GLY A 27 1.58 10.87 -32.66
CA GLY A 27 2.24 9.83 -31.85
C GLY A 27 2.22 10.15 -30.35
N VAL A 28 2.58 11.39 -29.97
CA VAL A 28 2.52 11.83 -28.57
C VAL A 28 1.09 11.79 -28.02
N LYS A 29 0.10 12.26 -28.80
CA LYS A 29 -1.31 12.23 -28.36
C LYS A 29 -1.86 10.82 -28.21
N GLN A 30 -1.47 9.89 -29.09
CA GLN A 30 -1.83 8.48 -28.95
C GLN A 30 -1.25 7.88 -27.67
N ASN A 31 0.01 8.21 -27.32
CA ASN A 31 0.62 7.75 -26.07
C ASN A 31 -0.12 8.29 -24.84
N ILE A 32 -0.46 9.59 -24.83
CA ILE A 32 -1.27 10.19 -23.75
C ILE A 32 -2.63 9.50 -23.63
N LEU A 33 -3.30 9.21 -24.74
CA LEU A 33 -4.60 8.55 -24.73
C LEU A 33 -4.51 7.10 -24.25
N SER A 34 -3.46 6.38 -24.66
CA SER A 34 -3.24 4.98 -24.26
C SER A 34 -2.89 4.83 -22.78
N THR A 35 -2.21 5.81 -22.20
CA THR A 35 -1.76 5.78 -20.79
C THR A 35 -2.69 6.52 -19.85
N GLY A 36 -3.54 7.41 -20.38
CA GLY A 36 -4.32 8.38 -19.60
C GLY A 36 -3.47 9.48 -18.96
N ASN A 37 -2.15 9.44 -19.10
CA ASN A 37 -1.24 10.37 -18.45
C ASN A 37 -0.82 11.46 -19.43
N LYS A 38 -0.92 12.72 -18.98
CA LYS A 38 -0.42 13.86 -19.74
C LYS A 38 1.11 13.82 -19.92
N ILE A 39 1.82 13.28 -18.94
CA ILE A 39 3.29 13.23 -18.87
C ILE A 39 3.70 11.78 -18.68
N ASN A 40 4.34 11.20 -19.69
CA ASN A 40 4.74 9.79 -19.70
C ASN A 40 6.24 9.61 -19.55
N SER A 41 7.02 10.64 -19.85
CA SER A 41 8.47 10.63 -19.77
C SER A 41 9.01 11.87 -19.06
N ALA A 42 10.27 11.80 -18.66
CA ALA A 42 11.00 12.96 -18.12
C ALA A 42 11.16 14.09 -19.15
N LEU A 43 11.08 13.79 -20.45
CA LEU A 43 11.17 14.79 -21.53
C LEU A 43 9.85 15.58 -21.70
N ASP A 44 8.71 15.00 -21.33
CA ASP A 44 7.40 15.66 -21.43
C ASP A 44 7.18 16.72 -20.33
N GLY A 45 7.92 16.62 -19.23
CA GLY A 45 7.80 17.51 -18.07
C GLY A 45 8.53 16.94 -16.85
N PRO A 46 9.82 17.23 -16.67
CA PRO A 46 10.66 16.53 -15.68
C PRO A 46 10.18 16.75 -14.25
N THR A 47 9.77 17.96 -13.89
CA THR A 47 9.29 18.30 -12.54
C THR A 47 8.07 17.46 -12.15
N SER A 48 7.06 17.41 -13.02
CA SER A 48 5.84 16.63 -12.78
C SER A 48 6.10 15.13 -12.83
N PHE A 49 6.95 14.65 -13.75
CA PHE A 49 7.29 13.22 -13.86
C PHE A 49 7.97 12.70 -12.58
N PHE A 50 8.99 13.41 -12.10
CA PHE A 50 9.70 13.00 -10.88
C PHE A 50 8.89 13.21 -9.60
N ALA A 51 8.05 14.25 -9.53
CA ALA A 51 7.10 14.41 -8.43
C ALA A 51 6.10 13.24 -8.39
N ALA A 52 5.50 12.89 -9.52
CA ALA A 52 4.58 11.75 -9.62
C ALA A 52 5.29 10.42 -9.28
N LYS A 53 6.54 10.23 -9.70
CA LYS A 53 7.34 9.05 -9.36
C LYS A 53 7.58 8.94 -7.85
N SER A 54 7.96 10.04 -7.21
CA SER A 54 8.15 10.09 -5.74
C SER A 54 6.85 9.80 -4.99
N LEU A 55 5.73 10.36 -5.44
CA LEU A 55 4.41 10.10 -4.85
C LEU A 55 3.98 8.64 -5.02
N ASN A 56 4.22 8.03 -6.18
CA ASN A 56 3.94 6.60 -6.40
C ASN A 56 4.79 5.70 -5.50
N GLN A 57 6.08 6.01 -5.32
CA GLN A 57 6.94 5.29 -4.38
C GLN A 57 6.36 5.37 -2.97
N ARG A 58 6.05 6.58 -2.51
CA ARG A 58 5.46 6.80 -1.18
C ARG A 58 4.13 6.06 -1.00
N ALA A 59 3.29 6.03 -2.04
CA ALA A 59 2.05 5.27 -1.99
C ALA A 59 2.30 3.76 -1.82
N GLY A 60 3.30 3.21 -2.51
CA GLY A 60 3.73 1.81 -2.35
C GLY A 60 4.26 1.51 -0.94
N ASP A 61 5.08 2.40 -0.40
CA ASP A 61 5.59 2.29 0.97
C ASP A 61 4.44 2.34 2.01
N LEU A 62 3.48 3.26 1.81
CA LEU A 62 2.29 3.35 2.66
C LEU A 62 1.37 2.14 2.56
N SER A 63 1.24 1.53 1.37
CA SER A 63 0.49 0.27 1.20
C SER A 63 1.14 -0.86 1.99
N SER A 64 2.46 -0.99 1.89
CA SER A 64 3.22 -2.00 2.63
C SER A 64 3.10 -1.80 4.15
N LEU A 65 3.17 -0.55 4.60
CA LEU A 65 2.96 -0.20 6.01
C LEU A 65 1.54 -0.55 6.48
N LYS A 66 0.53 -0.26 5.66
CA LYS A 66 -0.88 -0.59 5.97
C LYS A 66 -1.07 -2.10 6.14
N ASP A 67 -0.44 -2.92 5.31
CA ASP A 67 -0.52 -4.38 5.41
C ASP A 67 0.16 -4.88 6.70
N ALA A 68 1.34 -4.35 7.02
CA ALA A 68 2.05 -4.65 8.27
C ALA A 68 1.23 -4.24 9.51
N MET A 69 0.55 -3.09 9.46
CA MET A 69 -0.38 -2.66 10.50
C MET A 69 -1.58 -3.61 10.61
N GLY A 70 -2.14 -4.08 9.50
CA GLY A 70 -3.22 -5.07 9.49
C GLY A 70 -2.83 -6.39 10.17
N GLN A 71 -1.61 -6.86 9.91
CA GLN A 71 -1.05 -8.03 10.59
C GLN A 71 -0.87 -7.76 12.09
N SER A 72 -0.33 -6.60 12.45
CA SER A 72 -0.10 -6.21 13.86
C SER A 72 -1.42 -6.12 14.64
N ILE A 73 -2.47 -5.56 14.04
CA ILE A 73 -3.81 -5.51 14.63
C ILE A 73 -4.34 -6.93 14.87
N SER A 74 -4.14 -7.85 13.93
CA SER A 74 -4.58 -9.24 14.09
C SER A 74 -3.86 -9.94 15.24
N THR A 75 -2.55 -9.70 15.39
CA THR A 75 -1.76 -10.18 16.52
C THR A 75 -2.26 -9.60 17.85
N ILE A 76 -2.51 -8.29 17.91
CA ILE A 76 -3.03 -7.62 19.11
C ILE A 76 -4.41 -8.17 19.49
N LYS A 77 -5.29 -8.41 18.52
CA LYS A 77 -6.61 -9.03 18.78
C LYS A 77 -6.49 -10.45 19.31
N ALA A 78 -5.52 -11.24 18.85
CA ALA A 78 -5.28 -12.56 19.39
C ALA A 78 -4.75 -12.49 20.83
N ALA A 79 -3.83 -11.56 21.10
CA ALA A 79 -3.31 -11.31 22.43
C ALA A 79 -4.41 -10.84 23.41
N ASP A 80 -5.28 -9.93 22.97
CA ASP A 80 -6.45 -9.45 23.73
C ASP A 80 -7.36 -10.61 24.18
N LYS A 81 -7.74 -11.49 23.25
CA LYS A 81 -8.49 -12.72 23.57
C LYS A 81 -7.75 -13.62 24.55
N GLY A 82 -6.43 -13.76 24.39
CA GLY A 82 -5.58 -14.53 25.29
C GLY A 82 -5.58 -13.97 26.71
N VAL A 83 -5.48 -12.65 26.86
CA VAL A 83 -5.53 -11.96 28.15
C VAL A 83 -6.90 -12.12 28.80
N THR A 84 -7.99 -11.93 28.06
CA THR A 84 -9.35 -12.15 28.61
C THR A 84 -9.55 -13.59 29.09
N ALA A 85 -9.01 -14.57 28.37
CA ALA A 85 -9.06 -15.97 28.82
C ALA A 85 -8.29 -16.18 30.13
N ILE A 86 -7.10 -15.57 30.26
CA ILE A 86 -6.31 -15.60 31.50
C ILE A 86 -7.06 -14.95 32.65
N GLU A 87 -7.69 -13.78 32.44
CA GLU A 87 -8.51 -13.12 33.46
C GLU A 87 -9.66 -14.01 33.95
N SER A 88 -10.35 -14.67 33.02
CA SER A 88 -11.41 -15.64 33.37
C SER A 88 -10.86 -16.82 34.17
N MET A 89 -9.68 -17.34 33.82
CA MET A 89 -9.03 -18.41 34.58
C MET A 89 -8.65 -17.95 35.99
N ILE A 90 -8.16 -16.72 36.16
CA ILE A 90 -7.84 -16.16 37.47
C ILE A 90 -9.10 -16.06 38.32
N GLU A 91 -10.22 -15.60 37.76
CA GLU A 91 -11.49 -15.51 38.50
C GLU A 91 -12.02 -16.88 38.92
N GLN A 92 -11.96 -17.87 38.03
CA GLN A 92 -12.29 -19.26 38.35
C GLN A 92 -11.38 -19.82 39.46
N ALA A 93 -10.07 -19.55 39.39
CA ALA A 93 -9.12 -19.97 40.41
C ALA A 93 -9.42 -19.31 41.77
N ARG A 94 -9.77 -18.02 41.80
CA ARG A 94 -10.21 -17.33 43.03
C ARG A 94 -11.47 -17.95 43.62
N GLY A 95 -12.44 -18.29 42.78
CA GLY A 95 -13.65 -19.00 43.19
C GLY A 95 -13.34 -20.36 43.80
N LEU A 96 -12.46 -21.13 43.16
CA LEU A 96 -12.01 -22.43 43.68
C LEU A 96 -11.26 -22.29 45.00
N THR A 97 -10.33 -21.33 45.12
CA THR A 97 -9.62 -21.07 46.38
C THR A 97 -10.57 -20.65 47.50
N THR A 98 -11.59 -19.85 47.20
CA THR A 98 -12.63 -19.45 48.17
C THR A 98 -13.49 -20.63 48.61
N ALA A 99 -13.85 -21.51 47.67
CA ALA A 99 -14.57 -22.75 47.95
C ALA A 99 -13.72 -23.70 48.81
N ALA A 100 -12.44 -23.87 48.47
CA ALA A 100 -11.49 -24.68 49.23
C ALA A 100 -11.27 -24.11 50.65
N TYR A 101 -11.14 -22.79 50.79
CA TYR A 101 -11.03 -22.12 52.09
C TYR A 101 -12.30 -22.30 52.94
N SER A 102 -13.48 -22.21 52.32
CA SER A 102 -14.76 -22.46 53.00
C SER A 102 -14.95 -23.94 53.39
N ALA A 103 -14.42 -24.86 52.60
CA ALA A 103 -14.45 -26.30 52.87
C ALA A 103 -13.47 -26.72 53.98
N LEU A 104 -12.48 -25.87 54.34
CA LEU A 104 -11.67 -26.02 55.53
C LEU A 104 -12.58 -25.79 56.77
N GLY A 105 -13.13 -26.90 57.28
CA GLY A 105 -14.10 -26.92 58.38
C GLY A 105 -13.63 -26.24 59.66
N THR A 106 -14.49 -26.14 60.67
CA THR A 106 -14.20 -25.46 61.94
C THR A 106 -13.44 -26.31 62.97
N ASP A 107 -12.96 -27.49 62.58
CA ASP A 107 -12.22 -28.39 63.47
C ASP A 107 -10.83 -27.84 63.82
N ALA A 108 -10.33 -28.15 65.02
CA ALA A 108 -9.10 -27.57 65.55
C ALA A 108 -7.85 -27.75 64.65
N GLY A 109 -7.78 -28.83 63.85
CA GLY A 109 -6.71 -29.03 62.85
C GLY A 109 -6.86 -28.20 61.58
N SER A 110 -8.10 -27.87 61.21
CA SER A 110 -8.42 -27.02 60.06
C SER A 110 -8.17 -25.54 60.36
N VAL A 111 -8.37 -25.10 61.61
CA VAL A 111 -8.05 -23.73 62.07
C VAL A 111 -6.54 -23.43 62.05
N ALA A 112 -5.68 -24.43 62.30
CA ALA A 112 -4.23 -24.28 62.19
C ALA A 112 -3.71 -24.18 60.74
N THR A 113 -4.54 -24.56 59.76
CA THR A 113 -4.22 -24.56 58.32
C THR A 113 -4.80 -23.31 57.60
N ARG A 114 -5.56 -22.47 58.31
CA ARG A 114 -6.14 -21.22 57.80
C ARG A 114 -5.14 -20.09 57.67
#